data_AF-A0A0B4DIN0-F1
#
_entry.id   AF-A0A0B4DIN0-F1
#
_cell.length_a   1.000
_cell.length_b   1.000
_cell.length_c   1.000
_cell.angle_alpha   90.00
_cell.angle_beta   90.00
_cell.angle_gamma   90.00
#
_symmetry.space_group_name_H-M   'P 1'
#
loop_
_entity.id
_entity.type
_entity.pdbx_description
1 polymer ?
#
loop_
_entity_poly.entity_id
_entity_poly.type
_entity_poly.pdbx_seq_one_letter_code
_entity_poly.pdbx_strand_id
1 'polypeptide(L)' 'MAADEATPTRRGRKSKGARRVIGFRLPVEKADLAREIATAEGFEHLSDWVSMTVTEYIDSTDLGKAHQQKAAQMSG' A
#
# COMPACT_ATOMS: atom_id res chain seq x y z
N MET A 1 19.43 30.01 -36.67
CA MET A 1 18.65 29.94 -35.41
C MET A 1 17.90 28.62 -35.44
N ALA A 2 18.44 27.57 -34.82
CA ALA A 2 17.82 26.25 -34.76
C ALA A 2 17.17 26.10 -33.38
N ALA A 3 15.90 25.70 -33.36
CA ALA A 3 15.11 25.56 -32.16
C ALA A 3 15.64 24.40 -31.31
N ASP A 4 15.89 24.70 -30.04
CA ASP A 4 16.31 23.78 -29.00
C ASP A 4 15.10 22.89 -28.63
N GLU A 5 15.21 21.59 -28.93
CA GLU A 5 14.19 20.58 -28.66
C GLU A 5 14.19 20.29 -27.15
N ALA A 6 13.32 20.98 -26.41
CA ALA A 6 13.19 20.83 -24.97
C ALA A 6 12.83 19.37 -24.60
N THR A 7 13.83 18.65 -24.07
CA THR A 7 13.67 17.31 -23.50
C THR A 7 12.56 17.35 -22.43
N PRO A 8 11.55 16.48 -22.47
CA PRO A 8 10.52 16.44 -21.45
C PRO A 8 11.15 16.03 -20.12
N THR A 9 11.38 17.01 -19.24
CA THR A 9 11.78 16.74 -17.86
C THR A 9 10.64 15.96 -17.21
N ARG A 10 10.80 14.65 -17.10
CA ARG A 10 9.95 13.78 -16.27
C ARG A 10 9.90 14.42 -14.89
N ARG A 11 8.80 15.12 -14.57
CA ARG A 11 8.54 15.75 -13.27
C ARG A 11 8.62 14.63 -12.24
N GLY A 12 9.79 14.47 -11.63
CA GLY A 12 9.99 13.50 -10.56
C GLY A 12 9.02 13.85 -9.45
N ARG A 13 8.02 13.00 -9.23
CA ARG A 13 7.13 13.10 -8.07
C ARG A 13 8.04 13.21 -6.85
N LYS A 14 7.98 14.33 -6.13
CA LYS A 14 8.83 14.56 -4.93
C LYS A 14 8.78 13.31 -4.05
N SER A 15 9.95 12.74 -3.78
CA SER A 15 10.09 11.60 -2.89
C SER A 15 9.44 11.93 -1.54
N LYS A 16 8.40 11.17 -1.15
CA LYS A 16 7.67 11.33 0.12
C LYS A 16 8.42 10.66 1.29
N GLY A 17 9.75 10.78 1.33
CA GLY A 17 10.62 10.14 2.34
C GLY A 17 11.07 8.72 1.98
N ALA A 18 11.94 8.16 2.84
CA ALA A 18 12.45 6.79 2.67
C ALA A 18 11.31 5.78 2.84
N ARG A 19 11.15 4.88 1.86
CA ARG A 19 10.10 3.88 1.83
C ARG A 19 10.69 2.52 1.47
N ARG A 20 10.16 1.46 2.05
CA ARG A 20 10.43 0.07 1.64
C ARG A 20 9.23 -0.47 0.88
N VAL A 21 9.47 -1.19 -0.20
CA VAL A 21 8.42 -1.91 -0.93
C VAL A 21 8.07 -3.16 -0.15
N ILE A 22 6.78 -3.34 0.16
CA ILE A 22 6.24 -4.55 0.76
C ILE A 22 5.38 -5.22 -0.30
N GLY A 23 5.85 -6.35 -0.84
CA GLY A 23 5.08 -7.20 -1.75
C GLY A 23 4.46 -8.36 -0.99
N PHE A 24 3.20 -8.68 -1.28
CA PHE A 24 2.52 -9.84 -0.71
C PHE A 24 1.66 -10.53 -1.76
N ARG A 25 1.35 -11.80 -1.51
CA ARG A 25 0.52 -12.64 -2.38
C ARG A 25 -0.86 -12.78 -1.77
N LEU A 26 -1.87 -12.73 -2.62
CA LEU A 26 -3.27 -12.98 -2.28
C LEU A 26 -3.82 -14.06 -3.23
N PRO A 27 -4.83 -14.84 -2.81
CA PRO A 27 -5.65 -15.61 -3.74
C PRO A 27 -6.22 -14.70 -4.82
N VAL A 28 -6.29 -15.18 -6.06
CA VAL A 28 -6.71 -14.40 -7.23
C VAL A 28 -8.06 -13.72 -6.98
N GLU A 29 -9.06 -14.47 -6.50
CA GLU A 29 -10.39 -13.95 -6.17
C GLU A 29 -10.36 -12.79 -5.18
N LYS A 30 -9.45 -12.80 -4.21
CA LYS A 30 -9.30 -11.73 -3.22
C LYS A 30 -8.56 -10.53 -3.79
N ALA A 31 -7.60 -10.75 -4.68
CA ALA A 31 -6.89 -9.68 -5.37
C ALA A 31 -7.84 -8.91 -6.32
N ASP A 32 -8.72 -9.65 -7.02
CA ASP A 32 -9.73 -9.06 -7.90
C ASP A 32 -10.76 -8.26 -7.08
N LEU A 33 -11.29 -8.83 -6.00
CA LEU A 33 -12.21 -8.13 -5.11
C LEU A 33 -11.57 -6.87 -4.49
N ALA A 34 -10.31 -6.94 -4.07
CA ALA A 34 -9.60 -5.77 -3.54
C ALA A 34 -9.51 -4.65 -4.59
N ARG A 35 -9.35 -5.00 -5.87
CA ARG A 35 -9.32 -4.04 -6.97
C ARG A 35 -10.68 -3.39 -7.21
N GLU A 36 -11.76 -4.16 -7.13
CA GLU A 36 -13.12 -3.64 -7.22
C GLU A 36 -13.42 -2.67 -6.07
N ILE A 37 -13.09 -3.05 -4.84
CA ILE A 37 -13.26 -2.20 -3.65
C ILE A 37 -12.47 -0.89 -3.81
N ALA A 38 -11.18 -0.97 -4.16
CA ALA A 38 -10.35 0.20 -4.35
C ALA A 38 -10.94 1.16 -5.41
N THR A 39 -11.48 0.61 -6.50
CA THR A 39 -12.13 1.41 -7.56
C THR A 39 -13.41 2.07 -7.05
N ALA A 40 -14.25 1.32 -6.32
CA ALA A 40 -15.49 1.82 -5.74
C ALA A 40 -15.26 2.94 -4.70
N GLU A 41 -14.15 2.86 -3.96
CA GLU A 41 -13.72 3.89 -3.01
C GLU A 41 -13.01 5.09 -3.68
N GLY A 42 -12.81 5.06 -5.00
CA GLY A 42 -12.27 6.16 -5.78
C GLY A 42 -10.74 6.18 -5.92
N PHE A 43 -10.06 5.07 -5.62
CA PHE A 43 -8.61 4.95 -5.80
C PHE A 43 -8.25 4.63 -7.25
N GLU A 44 -7.33 5.40 -7.82
CA GLU A 44 -6.76 5.15 -9.16
C GLU A 44 -5.85 3.91 -9.18
N HIS A 45 -5.20 3.62 -8.05
CA HIS A 45 -4.24 2.52 -7.93
C HIS A 45 -4.52 1.67 -6.71
N LEU A 46 -4.63 0.35 -6.91
CA LEU A 46 -4.80 -0.63 -5.82
C LEU A 46 -3.68 -0.51 -4.77
N SER A 47 -2.45 -0.18 -5.18
CA SER A 47 -1.33 0.01 -4.25
C SER A 47 -1.55 1.15 -3.27
N ASP A 48 -2.24 2.23 -3.69
CA ASP A 48 -2.52 3.37 -2.82
C ASP A 48 -3.59 3.00 -1.79
N TRP A 49 -4.64 2.29 -2.22
CA TRP A 49 -5.67 1.73 -1.34
C TRP A 49 -5.06 0.78 -0.30
N VAL A 50 -4.29 -0.22 -0.77
CA VAL A 50 -3.59 -1.18 0.10
C VAL A 50 -2.69 -0.47 1.10
N SER A 51 -1.91 0.53 0.64
CA SER A 51 -1.00 1.28 1.52
C SER A 51 -1.77 2.01 2.62
N MET A 52 -2.92 2.61 2.29
CA MET A 52 -3.79 3.27 3.26
C MET A 52 -4.35 2.27 4.26
N THR A 53 -4.98 1.20 3.79
CA THR A 53 -5.60 0.17 4.65
C THR A 53 -4.59 -0.47 5.60
N VAL A 54 -3.38 -0.79 5.10
CA VAL A 54 -2.32 -1.38 5.94
C VAL A 54 -1.81 -0.37 6.97
N THR A 55 -1.68 0.91 6.59
CA THR A 55 -1.25 1.97 7.53
C THR A 55 -2.28 2.15 8.64
N GLU A 56 -3.56 2.25 8.30
CA GLU A 56 -4.66 2.38 9.28
C GLU A 56 -4.69 1.17 10.23
N TYR A 57 -4.52 -0.04 9.69
CA TYR A 57 -4.44 -1.24 10.52
C TYR A 57 -3.24 -1.17 11.48
N ILE A 58 -2.04 -0.80 11.00
CA ILE A 58 -0.85 -0.65 11.84
C ILE A 58 -1.07 0.38 12.94
N ASP A 59 -1.60 1.55 12.59
CA ASP A 59 -1.83 2.65 13.53
C ASP A 59 -2.86 2.29 14.61
N SER A 60 -3.85 1.45 14.25
CA SER A 60 -4.86 0.93 15.19
C SER A 60 -4.39 -0.30 15.99
N THR A 61 -3.28 -0.93 15.62
CA THR A 61 -2.81 -2.16 16.23
C THR A 61 -1.91 -1.89 17.44
N ASP A 62 -2.36 -2.33 18.62
CA ASP A 62 -1.49 -2.45 19.80
C ASP A 62 -0.66 -3.74 19.69
N LEU A 63 0.61 -3.57 19.30
CA LEU A 63 1.59 -4.65 19.18
C LEU A 63 1.73 -5.49 20.47
N GLY A 64 1.63 -4.85 21.64
CA GLY A 64 1.72 -5.56 22.93
C GLY A 64 0.59 -6.57 23.11
N LYS A 65 -0.64 -6.19 22.72
CA LYS A 65 -1.81 -7.08 22.75
C LYS A 65 -1.78 -8.13 21.65
N ALA A 66 -1.30 -7.78 20.46
CA ALA A 66 -1.16 -8.73 19.35
C ALA A 66 -0.21 -9.90 19.71
N HIS A 67 0.88 -9.62 20.43
CA HIS A 67 1.79 -10.65 20.93
C HIS A 67 1.12 -11.58 21.96
N GLN A 68 0.30 -11.04 22.86
CA GLN A 68 -0.40 -11.84 23.88
C GLN A 68 -1.47 -12.76 23.27
N GLN A 69 -2.21 -12.29 22.27
CA GLN A 69 -3.21 -13.11 21.58
C GLN A 69 -2.58 -14.30 20.84
N LYS A 70 -1.41 -14.09 20.21
CA LYS A 70 -0.68 -15.17 19.55
C LYS A 70 -0.14 -16.21 20.53
N ALA A 71 0.32 -15.78 21.71
CA ALA A 71 0.75 -16.69 22.77
C ALA A 71 -0.44 -17.51 23.34
N ALA A 72 -1.60 -16.88 23.51
CA ALA A 72 -2.81 -17.55 23.99
C ALA A 72 -3.34 -18.61 23.01
N GLN A 73 -3.25 -18.36 21.69
CA GLN A 73 -3.67 -19.32 20.66
C GLN A 73 -2.73 -20.51 20.48
N MET A 74 -1.47 -20.41 20.92
CA MET A 74 -0.46 -21.48 20.81
C MET A 74 -0.36 -22.33 22.09
N SER A 75 -1.09 -21.98 23.15
CA SER A 75 -1.07 -22.64 24.46
C SER A 75 -2.37 -23.41 24.78
N GLY A 76 -3.33 -23.45 23.86
CA GLY A 76 -4.54 -24.26 23.93
C GLY A 76 -4.53 -25.34 22.87
#